data_AF-A0A7J6SGC6-F1
#
_entry.id   AF-A0A7J6SGC6-F1
#
_cell.length_a   1.000
_cell.length_b   1.000
_cell.length_c   1.000
_cell.angle_alpha   90.00
_cell.angle_beta   90.00
_cell.angle_gamma   90.00
#
_symmetry.space_group_name_H-M   'P 1'
#
loop_
_entity.id
_entity.type
_entity.pdbx_description
1 polymer ?
#
loop_
_entity_poly.entity_id
_entity_poly.type
_entity_poly.pdbx_seq_one_letter_code
_entity_poly.pdbx_strand_id
1 'polypeptide(L)'
;MPLFEKGDEPFFVAKVESTCCLCKGVVEEGAATFPMRFSPEKPTRYLWAHLECAREEAGGVLPEAPVCKHWKFHGRCLYKEKCFFSHPPEVLEEYNRKQAEIEENGGRKRNRGPGKRNKNPELTNPPHSSVLSVYISGKRTIDERGFRLAGEVVLVENLGRFKAGRGPHLSIGGWRIFLRGGSGVVDVAGGKGEIGFELKNLNGVEATNVDPRPMDLRKFVKKYEWDIYNRNPLWRKYQTTYDKGSEPSQPRHIRAFFDPPLTDWAAAIARDTESVSSVSSVAANVEWWREHLDKAKRIKWIRQGHEEFCELSSNFTTDEVSTDDPDLTGRKTATKPGAVKFKEPASPPPDYESIDDFETALEVLADASLVVGLHSDQATERIVDFALAAGKPFAVVPCCVYQKCFPDRKLPDGQLVNTYEDFITYLCSKDPRIRTQALGFDGRNTAVYLPLPDDL
;
A
#
# COMPACT_ATOMS: atom_id res chain seq x y z
N MET A 1 -3.44 -12.25 14.60
CA MET A 1 -4.47 -12.87 15.46
C MET A 1 -4.11 -12.46 16.88
N PRO A 2 -4.86 -11.57 17.56
CA PRO A 2 -4.34 -10.92 18.78
C PRO A 2 -4.88 -11.49 20.09
N LEU A 3 -5.55 -12.64 20.09
CA LEU A 3 -6.21 -13.18 21.30
C LEU A 3 -5.41 -14.29 22.00
N PHE A 4 -4.42 -14.89 21.33
CA PHE A 4 -3.68 -16.05 21.83
C PHE A 4 -2.25 -16.02 21.30
N GLU A 5 -1.26 -16.27 22.15
CA GLU A 5 0.17 -16.37 21.78
C GLU A 5 0.57 -17.84 21.61
N LYS A 6 1.48 -18.14 20.66
CA LYS A 6 2.03 -19.49 20.49
C LYS A 6 2.85 -19.79 21.75
N GLY A 7 2.31 -20.60 22.66
CA GLY A 7 3.04 -21.10 23.83
C GLY A 7 3.95 -22.28 23.46
N ASP A 8 4.43 -22.98 24.48
CA ASP A 8 5.08 -24.28 24.31
C ASP A 8 4.08 -25.29 23.74
N GLU A 9 4.47 -26.03 22.70
CA GLU A 9 3.63 -27.08 22.16
C GLU A 9 3.31 -28.06 23.30
N PRO A 10 2.02 -28.37 23.55
CA PRO A 10 0.94 -28.40 22.55
C PRO A 10 -0.29 -27.50 22.83
N PHE A 11 -0.16 -26.30 23.42
CA PHE A 11 -1.31 -25.42 23.73
C PHE A 11 -1.07 -23.92 23.46
N PHE A 12 -2.13 -23.11 23.56
CA PHE A 12 -2.06 -21.65 23.44
C PHE A 12 -2.34 -20.97 24.78
N VAL A 13 -1.78 -19.78 24.99
CA VAL A 13 -2.05 -18.96 26.16
C VAL A 13 -3.07 -17.87 25.81
N ALA A 14 -4.14 -17.75 26.60
CA ALA A 14 -5.15 -16.72 26.45
C ALA A 14 -4.57 -15.33 26.73
N LYS A 15 -4.78 -14.36 25.84
CA LYS A 15 -4.38 -12.95 26.05
C LYS A 15 -5.51 -12.05 26.54
N VAL A 16 -6.73 -12.55 26.54
CA VAL A 16 -7.90 -11.84 27.04
C VAL A 16 -8.86 -12.84 27.63
N GLU A 17 -9.68 -12.37 28.56
CA GLU A 17 -10.77 -13.16 29.10
C GLU A 17 -11.75 -13.61 27.98
N SER A 18 -12.14 -14.88 28.01
CA SER A 18 -13.09 -15.43 27.04
C SER A 18 -13.93 -16.55 27.65
N THR A 19 -14.99 -16.99 26.97
CA THR A 19 -15.83 -18.09 27.44
C THR A 19 -15.41 -19.42 26.84
N CYS A 20 -15.18 -20.43 27.68
CA CYS A 20 -14.87 -21.78 27.25
C CYS A 20 -16.04 -22.39 26.47
N CYS A 21 -15.78 -22.98 25.30
CA CYS A 21 -16.85 -23.50 24.46
C CYS A 21 -17.47 -24.80 24.99
N LEU A 22 -16.79 -25.51 25.90
CA LEU A 22 -17.22 -26.76 26.51
C LEU A 22 -17.98 -26.50 27.83
N CYS A 23 -17.28 -26.09 28.90
CA CYS A 23 -17.87 -25.91 30.23
C CYS A 23 -18.67 -24.60 30.40
N LYS A 24 -18.61 -23.68 29.44
CA LYS A 24 -19.18 -22.32 29.51
C LYS A 24 -18.62 -21.44 30.63
N GLY A 25 -17.59 -21.90 31.33
CA GLY A 25 -16.84 -21.12 32.31
C GLY A 25 -15.95 -20.06 31.67
N VAL A 26 -15.44 -19.16 32.51
CA VAL A 26 -14.51 -18.10 32.11
C VAL A 26 -13.10 -18.67 31.93
N VAL A 27 -12.45 -18.29 30.84
CA VAL A 27 -11.05 -18.53 30.53
C VAL A 27 -10.31 -17.22 30.81
N GLU A 28 -9.51 -17.20 31.86
CA GLU A 28 -8.77 -16.02 32.30
C GLU A 28 -7.58 -15.71 31.38
N GLU A 29 -7.11 -14.47 31.40
CA GLU A 29 -5.85 -14.09 30.76
C GLU A 29 -4.68 -14.88 31.37
N GLY A 30 -3.80 -15.43 30.53
CA GLY A 30 -2.72 -16.33 30.94
C GLY A 30 -3.10 -17.81 31.00
N ALA A 31 -4.38 -18.17 30.86
CA ALA A 31 -4.81 -19.57 30.94
C ALA A 31 -4.40 -20.39 29.70
N ALA A 32 -4.09 -21.67 29.92
CA ALA A 32 -3.84 -22.62 28.84
C ALA A 32 -5.14 -23.01 28.12
N THR A 33 -5.13 -22.89 26.80
CA THR A 33 -6.29 -23.05 25.94
C THR A 33 -5.99 -23.92 24.73
N PHE A 34 -7.03 -24.56 24.21
CA PHE A 34 -6.94 -25.41 23.03
C PHE A 34 -8.07 -25.09 22.03
N PRO A 35 -7.77 -24.98 20.72
CA PRO A 35 -8.78 -24.80 19.70
C PRO A 35 -9.49 -26.13 19.42
N MET A 36 -10.82 -26.17 19.57
CA MET A 36 -11.57 -27.42 19.41
C MET A 36 -12.12 -27.60 18.00
N ARG A 37 -13.09 -26.78 17.61
CA ARG A 37 -13.80 -26.89 16.32
C ARG A 37 -14.18 -25.53 15.77
N PHE A 38 -14.59 -25.49 14.51
CA PHE A 38 -15.13 -24.26 13.93
C PHE A 38 -16.48 -23.89 14.56
N SER A 39 -16.71 -22.59 14.73
CA SER A 39 -18.01 -22.06 15.15
C SER A 39 -19.07 -22.39 14.10
N PRO A 40 -20.24 -22.94 14.49
CA PRO A 40 -21.36 -23.17 13.58
C PRO A 40 -21.86 -21.89 12.91
N GLU A 41 -21.86 -20.77 13.64
CA GLU A 41 -22.29 -19.46 13.15
C GLU A 41 -21.24 -18.78 12.25
N LYS A 42 -19.95 -19.00 12.58
CA LYS A 42 -18.82 -18.38 11.89
C LYS A 42 -17.78 -19.46 11.56
N PRO A 43 -17.93 -20.18 10.44
CA PRO A 43 -17.10 -21.36 10.09
C PRO A 43 -15.63 -21.02 9.78
N THR A 44 -15.25 -19.76 9.94
CA THR A 44 -13.90 -19.23 9.76
C THR A 44 -13.21 -18.91 11.11
N ARG A 45 -13.84 -19.22 12.25
CA ARG A 45 -13.32 -18.99 13.60
C ARG A 45 -13.37 -20.29 14.40
N TYR A 46 -12.31 -20.57 15.16
CA TYR A 46 -12.32 -21.65 16.14
C TYR A 46 -13.07 -21.23 17.39
N LEU A 47 -13.71 -22.22 18.01
CA LEU A 47 -14.16 -22.19 19.38
C LEU A 47 -13.00 -22.67 20.27
N TRP A 48 -12.74 -21.94 21.34
CA TRP A 48 -11.64 -22.18 22.27
C TRP A 48 -12.18 -22.76 23.57
N ALA A 49 -11.46 -23.71 24.14
CA ALA A 49 -11.74 -24.29 25.44
C ALA A 49 -10.51 -24.18 26.35
N HIS A 50 -10.72 -24.33 27.67
CA HIS A 50 -9.62 -24.67 28.57
C HIS A 50 -8.93 -25.93 28.09
N LEU A 51 -7.61 -26.01 28.26
CA LEU A 51 -6.82 -27.18 27.88
C LEU A 51 -7.33 -28.46 28.55
N GLU A 52 -7.71 -28.40 29.83
CA GLU A 52 -8.23 -29.56 30.55
C GLU A 52 -9.61 -29.98 30.06
N CYS A 53 -10.53 -29.04 29.82
CA CYS A 53 -11.82 -29.39 29.23
C CYS A 53 -11.66 -30.05 27.85
N ALA A 54 -10.66 -29.61 27.07
CA ALA A 54 -10.34 -30.23 25.79
C ALA A 54 -9.80 -31.67 25.94
N ARG A 55 -9.00 -31.92 26.98
CA ARG A 55 -8.50 -33.27 27.32
C ARG A 55 -9.60 -34.19 27.80
N GLU A 56 -10.48 -33.71 28.69
CA GLU A 56 -11.61 -34.47 29.19
C GLU A 56 -12.55 -34.91 28.05
N GLU A 57 -12.89 -33.99 27.15
CA GLU A 57 -13.71 -34.28 25.96
C GLU A 57 -13.05 -35.34 25.05
N ALA A 58 -11.72 -35.37 25.00
CA ALA A 58 -10.93 -36.34 24.24
C ALA A 58 -10.64 -37.65 25.02
N GLY A 59 -11.28 -37.88 26.16
CA GLY A 59 -11.12 -39.11 26.94
C GLY A 59 -9.87 -39.14 27.82
N GLY A 60 -9.38 -37.98 28.25
CA GLY A 60 -8.22 -37.83 29.15
C GLY A 60 -6.86 -37.73 28.42
N VAL A 61 -6.86 -37.73 27.08
CA VAL A 61 -5.67 -37.48 26.26
C VAL A 61 -5.77 -36.12 25.58
N LEU A 62 -4.65 -35.58 25.11
CA LEU A 62 -4.69 -34.33 24.36
C LEU A 62 -5.35 -34.55 22.99
N PRO A 63 -6.37 -33.76 22.60
CA PRO A 63 -6.97 -33.87 21.29
C PRO A 63 -5.99 -33.51 20.17
N GLU A 64 -6.17 -34.12 19.01
CA GLU A 64 -5.44 -33.76 17.81
C GLU A 64 -5.76 -32.31 17.39
N ALA A 65 -4.74 -31.63 16.85
CA ALA A 65 -4.92 -30.26 16.40
C ALA A 65 -5.94 -30.19 15.25
N PRO A 66 -6.94 -29.29 15.33
CA PRO A 66 -7.96 -29.21 14.31
C PRO A 66 -7.36 -28.73 12.97
N VAL A 67 -8.05 -29.05 11.88
CA VAL A 67 -7.61 -28.71 10.52
C VAL A 67 -7.39 -27.22 10.38
N CYS A 68 -6.23 -26.84 9.83
CA CYS A 68 -5.87 -25.46 9.57
C CYS A 68 -6.92 -24.76 8.68
N LYS A 69 -7.41 -23.61 9.14
CA LYS A 69 -8.33 -22.77 8.37
C LYS A 69 -7.78 -22.43 6.98
N HIS A 70 -6.49 -22.10 6.85
CA HIS A 70 -5.92 -21.74 5.55
C HIS A 70 -5.89 -22.95 4.61
N TRP A 71 -5.56 -24.12 5.15
CA TRP A 71 -5.57 -25.38 4.41
C TRP A 71 -6.97 -25.74 3.93
N LYS A 72 -7.96 -25.73 4.83
CA LYS A 72 -9.35 -26.07 4.53
C LYS A 72 -10.00 -25.16 3.48
N PHE A 73 -9.73 -23.85 3.53
CA PHE A 73 -10.46 -22.88 2.69
C PHE A 73 -9.67 -22.39 1.47
N HIS A 74 -8.36 -22.59 1.42
CA HIS A 74 -7.51 -22.11 0.34
C HIS A 74 -6.60 -23.18 -0.27
N GLY A 75 -6.65 -24.42 0.22
CA GLY A 75 -5.77 -25.52 -0.21
C GLY A 75 -4.29 -25.30 0.10
N ARG A 76 -3.93 -24.26 0.88
CA ARG A 76 -2.55 -23.91 1.20
C ARG A 76 -2.41 -23.20 2.54
N CYS A 77 -1.32 -23.47 3.25
CA CYS A 77 -0.95 -22.76 4.48
C CYS A 77 0.48 -22.21 4.37
N LEU A 78 0.68 -20.95 4.78
CA LEU A 78 1.99 -20.29 4.75
C LEU A 78 2.99 -20.93 5.73
N TYR A 79 2.50 -21.54 6.80
CA TYR A 79 3.33 -22.13 7.86
C TYR A 79 3.75 -23.59 7.58
N LYS A 80 3.17 -24.26 6.57
CA LYS A 80 3.48 -25.66 6.18
C LYS A 80 3.61 -26.59 7.41
N GLU A 81 4.70 -27.34 7.52
CA GLU A 81 5.02 -28.26 8.63
C GLU A 81 5.19 -27.56 9.99
N LYS A 82 5.42 -26.23 10.01
CA LYS A 82 5.53 -25.46 11.26
C LYS A 82 4.17 -24.96 11.78
N CYS A 83 3.07 -25.33 11.12
CA CYS A 83 1.73 -24.94 11.55
C CYS A 83 1.29 -25.82 12.72
N PHE A 84 0.81 -25.20 13.80
CA PHE A 84 0.19 -25.91 14.90
C PHE A 84 -1.02 -26.75 14.45
N PHE A 85 -1.77 -26.25 13.46
CA PHE A 85 -2.98 -26.88 12.96
C PHE A 85 -2.67 -27.95 11.92
N SER A 86 -3.49 -29.00 11.86
CA SER A 86 -3.27 -30.12 10.94
C SER A 86 -3.53 -29.76 9.48
N HIS A 87 -2.80 -30.42 8.58
CA HIS A 87 -2.90 -30.30 7.11
C HIS A 87 -3.19 -31.66 6.46
N PRO A 88 -4.38 -32.25 6.66
CA PRO A 88 -4.65 -33.58 6.17
C PRO A 88 -4.77 -33.59 4.63
N PRO A 89 -4.22 -34.60 3.92
CA PRO A 89 -4.35 -34.75 2.47
C PRO A 89 -5.81 -34.83 2.00
N GLU A 90 -6.67 -35.52 2.74
CA GLU A 90 -8.08 -35.72 2.39
C GLU A 90 -8.87 -34.40 2.31
N VAL A 91 -8.49 -33.40 3.11
CA VAL A 91 -9.10 -32.06 3.08
C VAL A 91 -8.67 -31.30 1.83
N LEU A 92 -7.42 -31.49 1.38
CA LEU A 92 -6.92 -30.87 0.16
C LEU A 92 -7.61 -31.48 -1.07
N GLU A 93 -7.81 -32.79 -1.08
CA GLU A 93 -8.57 -33.48 -2.14
C GLU A 93 -10.01 -32.99 -2.22
N GLU A 94 -10.68 -32.82 -1.08
CA GLU A 94 -12.03 -32.24 -1.02
C GLU A 94 -12.06 -30.80 -1.56
N TYR A 95 -11.07 -29.97 -1.20
CA TYR A 95 -10.96 -28.61 -1.71
C TYR A 95 -10.79 -28.59 -3.24
N ASN A 96 -9.87 -29.42 -3.76
CA ASN A 96 -9.59 -29.52 -5.20
C ASN A 96 -10.83 -30.00 -5.98
N ARG A 97 -11.54 -31.01 -5.46
CA ARG A 97 -12.80 -31.49 -6.05
C ARG A 97 -13.84 -30.37 -6.13
N LYS A 98 -14.01 -29.58 -5.06
CA LYS A 98 -14.91 -28.43 -5.05
C LYS A 98 -14.50 -27.33 -6.02
N GLN A 99 -13.21 -27.11 -6.25
CA GLN A 99 -12.75 -26.15 -7.26
C GLN A 99 -13.07 -26.65 -8.67
N ALA A 100 -12.79 -27.92 -8.98
CA ALA A 100 -13.12 -28.53 -10.26
C ALA A 100 -14.63 -28.47 -10.57
N GLU A 101 -15.49 -28.76 -9.59
CA GLU A 101 -16.95 -28.61 -9.73
C GLU A 101 -17.38 -27.15 -10.02
N ILE A 102 -16.68 -26.15 -9.46
CA ILE A 102 -16.98 -24.73 -9.70
C ILE A 102 -16.55 -24.31 -11.11
N GLU A 103 -15.40 -24.81 -11.56
CA GLU A 103 -14.86 -24.58 -12.91
C GLU A 103 -15.76 -25.20 -13.98
N GLU A 104 -16.20 -26.45 -13.77
CA GLU A 104 -17.11 -27.17 -14.66
C GLU A 104 -18.49 -26.49 -14.79
N ASN A 105 -18.99 -25.89 -13.71
CA ASN A 105 -20.26 -25.14 -13.69
C ASN A 105 -20.15 -23.68 -14.18
N GLY A 106 -19.02 -23.30 -14.80
CA GLY A 106 -18.82 -21.97 -15.39
C GLY A 106 -18.83 -20.82 -14.37
N GLY A 107 -18.47 -21.07 -13.10
CA GLY A 107 -18.29 -20.03 -12.08
C GLY A 107 -19.57 -19.30 -11.62
N ARG A 108 -20.77 -19.70 -12.07
CA ARG A 108 -22.03 -19.04 -11.68
C ARG A 108 -22.42 -19.39 -10.24
N LYS A 109 -22.05 -18.53 -9.28
CA LYS A 109 -22.58 -18.60 -7.92
C LYS A 109 -24.08 -18.28 -7.88
N ARG A 110 -24.88 -19.20 -7.32
CA ARG A 110 -26.29 -18.97 -6.96
C ARG A 110 -26.43 -17.67 -6.15
N ASN A 111 -27.36 -16.79 -6.56
CA ASN A 111 -27.70 -15.54 -5.84
C ASN A 111 -28.10 -15.84 -4.39
N ARG A 112 -27.45 -15.18 -3.41
CA ARG A 112 -27.73 -15.31 -1.96
C ARG A 112 -28.97 -14.54 -1.48
N GLY A 113 -29.93 -14.32 -2.36
CA GLY A 113 -31.13 -13.52 -2.12
C GLY A 113 -30.90 -12.00 -2.19
N PRO A 114 -31.98 -11.21 -2.25
CA PRO A 114 -31.90 -9.76 -2.35
C PRO A 114 -31.16 -9.15 -1.14
N GLY A 115 -30.22 -8.23 -1.40
CA GLY A 115 -29.49 -7.50 -0.36
C GLY A 115 -28.22 -8.16 0.19
N LYS A 116 -27.83 -9.37 -0.26
CA LYS A 116 -26.55 -9.99 0.14
C LYS A 116 -25.62 -10.16 -1.07
N ARG A 117 -24.52 -9.39 -1.10
CA ARG A 117 -23.48 -9.49 -2.14
C ARG A 117 -22.93 -10.92 -2.23
N ASN A 118 -22.94 -11.48 -3.44
CA ASN A 118 -22.18 -12.68 -3.75
C ASN A 118 -20.68 -12.35 -3.63
N LYS A 119 -20.05 -12.87 -2.59
CA LYS A 119 -18.60 -12.81 -2.41
C LYS A 119 -17.94 -13.73 -3.42
N ASN A 120 -17.41 -13.19 -4.52
CA ASN A 120 -16.61 -13.94 -5.48
C ASN A 120 -15.29 -14.39 -4.79
N PRO A 121 -14.84 -15.66 -4.83
CA PRO A 121 -13.62 -16.07 -4.14
C PRO A 121 -12.39 -15.39 -4.72
N GLU A 122 -12.42 -15.05 -6.01
CA GLU A 122 -11.42 -14.23 -6.71
C GLU A 122 -11.40 -12.77 -6.23
N LEU A 123 -12.43 -12.32 -5.50
CA LEU A 123 -12.53 -10.96 -4.95
C LEU A 123 -12.74 -10.94 -3.43
N THR A 124 -12.47 -12.05 -2.72
CA THR A 124 -12.48 -12.07 -1.24
C THR A 124 -11.10 -12.15 -0.65
N ASN A 125 -10.29 -11.18 -1.02
CA ASN A 125 -9.56 -10.29 -0.12
C ASN A 125 -8.96 -9.24 -1.04
N PRO A 126 -9.66 -8.13 -1.37
CA PRO A 126 -8.92 -6.96 -1.78
C PRO A 126 -8.13 -6.57 -0.53
N PRO A 127 -6.81 -6.62 -0.56
CA PRO A 127 -6.07 -6.20 0.60
C PRO A 127 -6.17 -4.67 0.55
N HIS A 128 -7.01 -4.13 1.44
CA HIS A 128 -7.10 -2.70 1.69
C HIS A 128 -5.67 -2.16 1.79
N SER A 129 -5.34 -1.15 0.98
CA SER A 129 -4.02 -0.50 0.80
C SER A 129 -2.92 -1.27 0.07
N SER A 130 -3.21 -2.35 -0.66
CA SER A 130 -2.17 -3.06 -1.42
C SER A 130 -2.66 -3.56 -2.76
N VAL A 131 -2.56 -2.68 -3.75
CA VAL A 131 -2.50 -2.90 -5.19
C VAL A 131 -1.76 -1.66 -5.72
N LEU A 132 -1.15 -1.69 -6.90
CA LEU A 132 -0.22 -0.71 -7.49
C LEU A 132 1.24 -0.85 -7.07
N SER A 133 1.86 -1.90 -7.55
CA SER A 133 2.88 -1.60 -8.54
C SER A 133 2.10 -1.45 -9.87
N VAL A 134 2.12 -0.27 -10.52
CA VAL A 134 2.79 0.01 -11.81
C VAL A 134 1.74 -0.14 -12.99
N TYR A 135 1.57 0.70 -14.04
CA TYR A 135 0.90 0.43 -15.38
C TYR A 135 0.97 1.73 -16.20
N ILE A 136 1.42 1.79 -17.48
CA ILE A 136 1.03 2.80 -18.50
C ILE A 136 1.13 2.19 -19.93
N SER A 137 0.20 2.56 -20.83
CA SER A 137 -0.48 1.80 -21.92
C SER A 137 0.00 2.00 -23.37
N GLY A 138 -0.34 1.05 -24.27
CA GLY A 138 -0.56 1.33 -25.69
C GLY A 138 -1.72 0.49 -26.29
N LYS A 139 -2.67 1.15 -26.97
CA LYS A 139 -3.80 0.53 -27.70
C LYS A 139 -3.32 -0.55 -28.70
N ARG A 140 -4.01 -1.70 -28.76
CA ARG A 140 -4.22 -2.45 -30.00
C ARG A 140 -5.67 -2.91 -30.13
N THR A 141 -6.09 -2.89 -31.38
CA THR A 141 -7.41 -3.17 -31.95
C THR A 141 -8.04 -4.47 -31.46
N ILE A 142 -9.37 -4.41 -31.33
CA ILE A 142 -10.32 -5.51 -31.18
C ILE A 142 -9.95 -6.64 -32.16
N ASP A 143 -9.66 -7.83 -31.65
CA ASP A 143 -9.76 -9.08 -32.41
C ASP A 143 -10.96 -9.89 -31.91
N GLU A 144 -11.58 -10.64 -32.83
CA GLU A 144 -12.93 -11.22 -32.71
C GLU A 144 -13.01 -12.44 -31.75
N ARG A 145 -12.14 -12.54 -30.76
CA ARG A 145 -12.12 -13.66 -29.79
C ARG A 145 -12.13 -13.12 -28.38
N GLY A 146 -13.33 -12.74 -27.93
CA GLY A 146 -13.57 -12.11 -26.62
C GLY A 146 -12.94 -12.85 -25.44
N PHE A 147 -11.88 -12.27 -24.87
CA PHE A 147 -11.38 -12.55 -23.54
C PHE A 147 -11.10 -11.23 -22.81
N ARG A 148 -11.71 -11.05 -21.62
CA ARG A 148 -11.50 -9.92 -20.71
C ARG A 148 -10.46 -10.35 -19.67
N LEU A 149 -9.35 -9.61 -19.54
CA LEU A 149 -8.39 -9.80 -18.46
C LEU A 149 -8.20 -8.47 -17.72
N ALA A 150 -8.55 -8.50 -16.43
CA ALA A 150 -8.38 -7.42 -15.47
C ALA A 150 -6.89 -7.08 -15.33
N GLY A 151 -6.62 -5.78 -15.16
CA GLY A 151 -5.27 -5.21 -15.23
C GLY A 151 -4.43 -5.49 -13.98
N GLU A 152 -3.18 -5.00 -14.04
CA GLU A 152 -2.25 -4.69 -12.93
C GLU A 152 -0.77 -4.80 -13.41
N VAL A 153 0.04 -3.75 -13.15
CA VAL A 153 1.53 -3.73 -12.97
C VAL A 153 2.51 -3.35 -14.14
N VAL A 154 2.67 -2.12 -14.67
CA VAL A 154 3.81 -1.61 -15.54
C VAL A 154 4.09 -0.04 -15.56
N LEU A 155 4.63 0.66 -14.55
CA LEU A 155 5.10 2.07 -14.55
C LEU A 155 6.59 2.26 -14.89
N VAL A 156 7.46 1.36 -14.44
CA VAL A 156 8.92 1.60 -14.41
C VAL A 156 9.59 1.17 -15.72
N GLU A 157 9.11 0.10 -16.36
CA GLU A 157 9.68 -0.42 -17.62
C GLU A 157 9.25 0.35 -18.88
N ASN A 158 8.10 1.02 -18.84
CA ASN A 158 7.47 1.56 -20.06
C ASN A 158 7.85 3.01 -20.37
N LEU A 159 8.59 3.64 -19.47
CA LEU A 159 9.18 4.95 -19.70
C LEU A 159 10.22 4.93 -20.86
N GLY A 160 10.78 3.77 -21.22
CA GLY A 160 11.69 3.58 -22.36
C GLY A 160 11.11 2.85 -23.58
N ARG A 161 9.79 2.85 -23.84
CA ARG A 161 9.23 2.11 -25.00
C ARG A 161 8.25 2.88 -25.91
N PHE A 162 7.93 4.15 -25.63
CA PHE A 162 6.90 4.87 -26.38
C PHE A 162 7.44 5.83 -27.43
N LYS A 163 8.04 5.27 -28.50
CA LYS A 163 8.15 5.98 -29.78
C LYS A 163 6.81 5.93 -30.51
N ALA A 164 6.26 7.09 -30.83
CA ALA A 164 5.18 7.23 -31.79
C ALA A 164 5.66 6.71 -33.17
N GLY A 165 4.94 5.75 -33.75
CA GLY A 165 5.04 5.40 -35.16
C GLY A 165 6.32 4.66 -35.60
N ARG A 166 6.16 3.40 -36.02
CA ARG A 166 7.05 2.63 -36.91
C ARG A 166 8.55 3.03 -36.84
N GLY A 167 9.24 2.63 -35.78
CA GLY A 167 10.70 2.75 -35.62
C GLY A 167 11.24 1.66 -34.68
N PRO A 168 12.54 1.32 -34.74
CA PRO A 168 13.08 0.08 -34.19
C PRO A 168 13.05 0.05 -32.66
N HIS A 169 12.79 -1.15 -32.13
CA HIS A 169 12.77 -1.53 -30.72
C HIS A 169 13.80 -0.78 -29.85
N LEU A 170 13.33 -0.01 -28.84
CA LEU A 170 14.18 0.33 -27.69
C LEU A 170 14.52 -0.95 -26.91
N SER A 171 15.79 -1.10 -26.55
CA SER A 171 16.25 -2.22 -25.72
C SER A 171 15.74 -2.03 -24.28
N ILE A 172 15.41 -3.13 -23.60
CA ILE A 172 14.96 -3.19 -22.19
C ILE A 172 15.99 -2.57 -21.21
N GLY A 173 17.17 -2.15 -21.68
CA GLY A 173 18.27 -1.62 -20.87
C GLY A 173 18.20 -0.13 -20.53
N GLY A 174 17.70 0.73 -21.43
CA GLY A 174 17.85 2.20 -21.29
C GLY A 174 17.16 2.80 -20.06
N TRP A 175 15.89 2.45 -19.83
CA TRP A 175 15.13 2.95 -18.68
C TRP A 175 15.67 2.47 -17.33
N ARG A 176 16.28 1.27 -17.27
CA ARG A 176 16.88 0.74 -16.04
C ARG A 176 18.11 1.54 -15.64
N ILE A 177 18.91 1.93 -16.64
CA ILE A 177 20.09 2.77 -16.43
C ILE A 177 19.63 4.14 -15.94
N PHE A 178 18.60 4.71 -16.56
CA PHE A 178 18.03 6.00 -16.16
C PHE A 178 17.61 6.02 -14.68
N LEU A 179 16.82 5.04 -14.23
CA LEU A 179 16.32 5.01 -12.85
C LEU A 179 17.37 4.62 -11.82
N ARG A 180 18.48 4.03 -12.26
CA ARG A 180 19.66 3.80 -11.42
C ARG A 180 20.61 4.99 -11.44
N GLY A 181 20.32 6.01 -12.25
CA GLY A 181 21.04 7.26 -12.30
C GLY A 181 20.74 8.13 -11.08
N GLY A 182 21.70 8.99 -10.76
CA GLY A 182 21.63 9.91 -9.64
C GLY A 182 21.31 9.21 -8.31
N SER A 183 20.39 9.79 -7.55
CA SER A 183 19.92 9.22 -6.29
C SER A 183 18.86 8.13 -6.47
N GLY A 184 18.40 7.86 -7.69
CA GLY A 184 17.34 6.88 -7.95
C GLY A 184 15.93 7.49 -7.86
N VAL A 185 14.96 6.76 -7.30
CA VAL A 185 13.54 7.15 -7.28
C VAL A 185 13.15 7.78 -5.94
N VAL A 186 12.49 8.94 -5.98
CA VAL A 186 11.91 9.58 -4.79
C VAL A 186 10.42 9.24 -4.72
N ASP A 187 10.03 8.50 -3.69
CA ASP A 187 8.65 8.09 -3.39
C ASP A 187 8.03 9.01 -2.34
N VAL A 188 7.23 9.98 -2.78
CA VAL A 188 6.63 11.00 -1.93
C VAL A 188 5.30 10.52 -1.38
N ALA A 189 5.11 10.68 -0.08
CA ALA A 189 3.97 10.15 0.68
C ALA A 189 3.86 8.60 0.60
N GLY A 190 4.98 7.90 0.41
CA GLY A 190 5.07 6.44 0.27
C GLY A 190 4.73 5.65 1.54
N GLY A 191 4.47 6.34 2.65
CA GLY A 191 3.96 5.77 3.89
C GLY A 191 4.88 4.76 4.52
N LYS A 192 4.47 3.48 4.48
CA LYS A 192 5.26 2.41 5.11
C LYS A 192 6.54 2.08 4.33
N GLY A 193 6.69 2.60 3.11
CA GLY A 193 7.84 2.32 2.24
C GLY A 193 7.69 1.06 1.39
N GLU A 194 6.47 0.69 0.99
CA GLU A 194 6.24 -0.52 0.15
C GLU A 194 6.93 -0.39 -1.21
N ILE A 195 6.71 0.73 -1.91
CA ILE A 195 7.28 0.96 -3.25
C ILE A 195 8.80 1.06 -3.17
N GLY A 196 9.33 1.85 -2.23
CA GLY A 196 10.78 1.96 -2.02
C GLY A 196 11.43 0.60 -1.72
N PHE A 197 10.78 -0.24 -0.91
CA PHE A 197 11.28 -1.59 -0.62
C PHE A 197 11.29 -2.47 -1.89
N GLU A 198 10.21 -2.43 -2.68
CA GLU A 198 10.09 -3.23 -3.90
C GLU A 198 11.12 -2.79 -4.96
N LEU A 199 11.26 -1.50 -5.22
CA LEU A 199 12.24 -0.95 -6.16
C LEU A 199 13.67 -1.36 -5.79
N LYS A 200 14.04 -1.24 -4.51
CA LYS A 200 15.38 -1.57 -4.06
C LYS A 200 15.66 -3.07 -4.10
N ASN A 201 14.79 -3.87 -3.48
CA ASN A 201 15.07 -5.29 -3.23
C ASN A 201 14.65 -6.23 -4.35
N LEU A 202 13.68 -5.83 -5.20
CA LEU A 202 13.20 -6.66 -6.30
C LEU A 202 13.77 -6.21 -7.65
N ASN A 203 14.17 -4.94 -7.75
CA ASN A 203 14.60 -4.33 -9.01
C ASN A 203 16.02 -3.73 -9.01
N GLY A 204 16.66 -3.61 -7.83
CA GLY A 204 17.97 -3.00 -7.69
C GLY A 204 17.96 -1.55 -8.15
N VAL A 205 16.89 -0.83 -7.85
CA VAL A 205 16.72 0.60 -8.08
C VAL A 205 16.72 1.28 -6.73
N GLU A 206 17.68 2.17 -6.48
CA GLU A 206 17.70 2.94 -5.24
C GLU A 206 16.44 3.79 -5.13
N ALA A 207 15.90 3.85 -3.90
CA ALA A 207 14.69 4.58 -3.63
C ALA A 207 14.76 5.30 -2.29
N THR A 208 14.21 6.52 -2.26
CA THR A 208 14.06 7.34 -1.07
C THR A 208 12.58 7.60 -0.82
N ASN A 209 12.05 7.10 0.29
CA ASN A 209 10.72 7.47 0.75
C ASN A 209 10.78 8.87 1.38
N VAL A 210 9.84 9.75 1.05
CA VAL A 210 9.68 11.06 1.71
C VAL A 210 8.30 11.10 2.32
N ASP A 211 8.25 10.86 3.63
CA ASP A 211 6.99 10.82 4.36
C ASP A 211 7.25 11.18 5.83
N PRO A 212 6.44 12.06 6.44
CA PRO A 212 6.56 12.37 7.87
C PRO A 212 6.29 11.14 8.77
N ARG A 213 5.59 10.12 8.26
CA ARG A 213 5.35 8.85 8.97
C ARG A 213 6.63 8.01 9.03
N PRO A 214 6.89 7.33 10.15
CA PRO A 214 7.94 6.32 10.19
C PRO A 214 7.64 5.18 9.22
N MET A 215 8.68 4.65 8.56
CA MET A 215 8.55 3.45 7.75
C MET A 215 8.26 2.22 8.61
N ASP A 216 7.55 1.24 8.05
CA ASP A 216 7.30 -0.06 8.69
C ASP A 216 7.44 -1.18 7.66
N LEU A 217 8.67 -1.67 7.54
CA LEU A 217 9.06 -2.64 6.52
C LEU A 217 8.82 -4.10 6.94
N ARG A 218 8.41 -4.37 8.19
CA ARG A 218 8.27 -5.74 8.74
C ARG A 218 7.42 -6.65 7.86
N LYS A 219 6.34 -6.10 7.29
CA LYS A 219 5.46 -6.84 6.38
C LYS A 219 6.19 -7.24 5.09
N PHE A 220 7.01 -6.34 4.53
CA PHE A 220 7.67 -6.52 3.24
C PHE A 220 8.91 -7.41 3.36
N VAL A 221 9.71 -7.21 4.41
CA VAL A 221 10.81 -8.12 4.79
C VAL A 221 10.27 -9.54 4.96
N LYS A 222 9.17 -9.72 5.70
CA LYS A 222 8.55 -11.03 5.86
C LYS A 222 8.01 -11.63 4.55
N LYS A 223 7.47 -10.81 3.64
CA LYS A 223 7.09 -11.27 2.29
C LYS A 223 8.31 -11.73 1.50
N TYR A 224 9.44 -11.04 1.64
CA TYR A 224 10.72 -11.33 0.99
C TYR A 224 11.31 -12.65 1.50
N GLU A 225 11.47 -12.80 2.83
CA GLU A 225 11.96 -14.02 3.49
C GLU A 225 11.12 -15.26 3.16
N TRP A 226 9.81 -15.08 3.03
CA TRP A 226 8.87 -16.14 2.69
C TRP A 226 8.76 -16.42 1.19
N ASP A 227 9.61 -15.77 0.37
CA ASP A 227 9.68 -15.98 -1.08
C ASP A 227 8.32 -15.69 -1.75
N ILE A 228 7.48 -14.82 -1.14
CA ILE A 228 6.13 -14.58 -1.64
C ILE A 228 6.19 -13.81 -2.96
N TYR A 229 7.12 -12.86 -3.07
CA TYR A 229 7.33 -12.09 -4.31
C TYR A 229 7.56 -13.01 -5.50
N ASN A 230 8.48 -13.96 -5.39
CA ASN A 230 8.75 -14.89 -6.50
C ASN A 230 7.69 -16.00 -6.63
N ARG A 231 7.08 -16.48 -5.54
CA ARG A 231 6.02 -17.50 -5.61
C ARG A 231 4.72 -17.01 -6.23
N ASN A 232 4.46 -15.70 -6.20
CA ASN A 232 3.29 -15.11 -6.81
C ASN A 232 3.54 -14.84 -8.31
N PRO A 233 2.83 -15.49 -9.24
CA PRO A 233 3.01 -15.28 -10.68
C PRO A 233 2.80 -13.81 -11.11
N LEU A 234 1.96 -13.07 -10.37
CA LEU A 234 1.71 -11.65 -10.64
C LEU A 234 2.94 -10.79 -10.36
N TRP A 235 3.68 -11.08 -9.29
CA TRP A 235 4.87 -10.30 -8.91
C TRP A 235 6.13 -10.79 -9.63
N ARG A 236 6.21 -12.08 -9.98
CA ARG A 236 7.39 -12.68 -10.61
C ARG A 236 7.79 -11.98 -11.90
N LYS A 237 6.82 -11.59 -12.72
CA LYS A 237 7.06 -10.90 -14.01
C LYS A 237 7.72 -9.52 -13.88
N TYR A 238 7.77 -8.94 -12.68
CA TYR A 238 8.34 -7.61 -12.44
C TYR A 238 9.59 -7.61 -11.58
N GLN A 239 10.07 -8.78 -11.19
CA GLN A 239 11.33 -8.90 -10.48
C GLN A 239 12.46 -8.93 -11.50
N THR A 240 13.40 -8.00 -11.39
CA THR A 240 14.54 -7.92 -12.31
C THR A 240 15.87 -8.31 -11.66
N THR A 241 15.96 -8.23 -10.33
CA THR A 241 17.17 -8.59 -9.57
C THR A 241 16.89 -9.38 -8.30
N TYR A 242 15.65 -9.85 -8.10
CA TYR A 242 15.30 -10.61 -6.90
C TYR A 242 16.17 -11.87 -6.78
N ASP A 243 16.88 -11.98 -5.66
CA ASP A 243 17.60 -13.18 -5.28
C ASP A 243 17.18 -13.59 -3.87
N LYS A 244 16.53 -14.76 -3.77
CA LYS A 244 16.09 -15.33 -2.49
C LYS A 244 17.22 -15.49 -1.47
N GLY A 245 18.46 -15.67 -1.93
CA GLY A 245 19.64 -15.81 -1.08
C GLY A 245 20.19 -14.48 -0.55
N SER A 246 19.74 -13.34 -1.08
CA SER A 246 20.23 -12.03 -0.67
C SER A 246 19.44 -11.48 0.53
N GLU A 247 20.12 -10.68 1.36
CA GLU A 247 19.46 -10.00 2.47
C GLU A 247 18.76 -8.73 1.97
N PRO A 248 17.48 -8.50 2.35
CA PRO A 248 16.79 -7.28 1.96
C PRO A 248 17.39 -6.07 2.68
N SER A 249 17.58 -4.99 1.93
CA SER A 249 18.08 -3.71 2.42
C SER A 249 16.94 -2.68 2.54
N GLN A 250 17.12 -1.70 3.42
CA GLN A 250 16.13 -0.65 3.62
C GLN A 250 16.24 0.42 2.52
N PRO A 251 15.12 0.92 1.96
CA PRO A 251 15.14 2.16 1.19
C PRO A 251 15.52 3.32 2.12
N ARG A 252 16.06 4.40 1.54
CA ARG A 252 16.33 5.62 2.31
C ARG A 252 15.02 6.27 2.72
N HIS A 253 15.03 7.04 3.81
CA HIS A 253 13.84 7.76 4.27
C HIS A 253 14.17 9.15 4.72
N ILE A 254 13.51 10.14 4.12
CA ILE A 254 13.49 11.51 4.62
C ILE A 254 12.19 11.67 5.40
N ARG A 255 12.29 11.78 6.73
CA ARG A 255 11.13 11.93 7.61
C ARG A 255 10.70 13.39 7.68
N ALA A 256 10.19 13.91 6.57
CA ALA A 256 9.76 15.29 6.44
C ALA A 256 8.47 15.39 5.62
N PHE A 257 7.76 16.51 5.74
CA PHE A 257 6.73 16.87 4.75
C PHE A 257 7.38 17.36 3.46
N PHE A 258 6.71 17.08 2.35
CA PHE A 258 7.15 17.51 1.02
C PHE A 258 6.66 18.94 0.74
N ASP A 259 7.21 19.91 1.49
CA ASP A 259 6.74 21.30 1.55
C ASP A 259 7.61 22.28 0.72
N PRO A 260 7.08 23.47 0.38
CA PRO A 260 7.71 24.38 -0.58
C PRO A 260 9.17 24.72 -0.31
N PRO A 261 9.61 25.13 0.91
CA PRO A 261 11.01 25.49 1.11
C PRO A 261 11.95 24.36 0.71
N LEU A 262 11.68 23.13 1.16
CA LEU A 262 12.46 21.94 0.82
C LEU A 262 12.46 21.67 -0.69
N THR A 263 11.29 21.69 -1.33
CA THR A 263 11.18 21.39 -2.77
C THR A 263 11.80 22.48 -3.64
N ASP A 264 11.64 23.74 -3.25
CA ASP A 264 12.10 24.88 -4.03
C ASP A 264 13.64 24.96 -3.98
N TRP A 265 14.24 24.70 -2.81
CA TRP A 265 15.69 24.56 -2.69
C TRP A 265 16.24 23.39 -3.51
N ALA A 266 15.63 22.21 -3.38
CA ALA A 266 16.06 21.03 -4.14
C ALA A 266 15.92 21.26 -5.66
N ALA A 267 14.87 21.96 -6.11
CA ALA A 267 14.69 22.29 -7.52
C ALA A 267 15.69 23.35 -8.02
N ALA A 268 16.08 24.31 -7.17
CA ALA A 268 17.13 25.27 -7.49
C ALA A 268 18.50 24.58 -7.65
N ILE A 269 18.79 23.61 -6.79
CA ILE A 269 20.01 22.79 -6.87
C ILE A 269 19.99 21.90 -8.12
N ALA A 270 18.87 21.24 -8.41
CA ALA A 270 18.73 20.38 -9.59
C ALA A 270 18.91 21.14 -10.92
N ARG A 271 18.71 22.46 -10.93
CA ARG A 271 18.94 23.33 -12.09
C ARG A 271 20.32 24.01 -12.10
N ASP A 272 21.20 23.64 -11.17
CA ASP A 272 22.52 24.26 -10.97
C ASP A 272 22.44 25.78 -10.74
N THR A 273 21.30 26.29 -10.29
CA THR A 273 21.11 27.73 -9.97
C THR A 273 21.60 28.07 -8.57
N GLU A 274 21.63 27.07 -7.69
CA GLU A 274 22.15 27.15 -6.33
C GLU A 274 23.00 25.90 -6.08
N SER A 275 24.00 26.00 -5.20
CA SER A 275 24.68 24.80 -4.70
C SER A 275 24.08 24.35 -3.37
N VAL A 276 24.22 23.06 -3.05
CA VAL A 276 23.84 22.51 -1.74
C VAL A 276 24.44 23.35 -0.62
N SER A 277 25.74 23.66 -0.72
CA SER A 277 26.47 24.47 0.25
C SER A 277 25.94 25.91 0.37
N SER A 278 25.48 26.52 -0.73
CA SER A 278 24.87 27.86 -0.72
C SER A 278 23.61 27.85 0.12
N VAL A 279 22.71 26.90 -0.14
CA VAL A 279 21.44 26.76 0.59
C VAL A 279 21.66 26.35 2.05
N SER A 280 22.53 25.38 2.32
CA SER A 280 22.77 24.83 3.65
C SER A 280 23.59 25.75 4.55
N SER A 281 24.40 26.65 3.98
CA SER A 281 25.15 27.64 4.77
C SER A 281 24.26 28.74 5.39
N VAL A 282 23.05 28.92 4.87
CA VAL A 282 22.10 29.90 5.41
C VAL A 282 21.51 29.37 6.70
N ALA A 283 21.89 29.98 7.83
CA ALA A 283 21.47 29.54 9.17
C ALA A 283 19.94 29.41 9.32
N ALA A 284 19.16 30.32 8.71
CA ALA A 284 17.70 30.27 8.74
C ALA A 284 17.13 29.04 8.02
N ASN A 285 17.78 28.55 6.96
CA ASN A 285 17.34 27.35 6.24
C ASN A 285 17.60 26.08 7.07
N VAL A 286 18.76 26.03 7.73
CA VAL A 286 19.13 24.92 8.64
C VAL A 286 18.18 24.88 9.84
N GLU A 287 17.88 26.03 10.42
CA GLU A 287 16.93 26.15 11.53
C GLU A 287 15.54 25.69 11.10
N TRP A 288 15.05 26.17 9.95
CA TRP A 288 13.78 25.72 9.38
C TRP A 288 13.76 24.20 9.17
N TRP A 289 14.81 23.61 8.61
CA TRP A 289 14.90 22.16 8.39
C TRP A 289 14.82 21.37 9.69
N ARG A 290 15.53 21.83 10.72
CA ARG A 290 15.49 21.20 12.04
C ARG A 290 14.08 21.24 12.63
N GLU A 291 13.42 22.40 12.61
CA GLU A 291 12.06 22.55 13.10
C GLU A 291 11.07 21.68 12.33
N HIS A 292 11.27 21.58 11.01
CA HIS A 292 10.44 20.78 10.11
C HIS A 292 10.54 19.27 10.40
N LEU A 293 11.76 18.76 10.58
CA LEU A 293 12.00 17.38 11.01
C LEU A 293 11.36 17.10 12.37
N ASP A 294 11.54 18.03 13.31
CA ASP A 294 10.96 17.96 14.64
C ASP A 294 9.43 17.91 14.60
N LYS A 295 8.81 18.70 13.73
CA LYS A 295 7.36 18.67 13.48
C LYS A 295 6.93 17.31 12.93
N ALA A 296 7.60 16.80 11.90
CA ALA A 296 7.33 15.48 11.33
C ALA A 296 7.51 14.35 12.36
N LYS A 297 8.46 14.50 13.29
CA LYS A 297 8.69 13.55 14.39
C LYS A 297 7.58 13.54 15.43
N ARG A 298 7.04 14.72 15.76
CA ARG A 298 5.99 14.90 16.79
C ARG A 298 4.58 14.56 16.32
N ILE A 299 4.33 14.60 15.01
CA ILE A 299 2.97 14.54 14.51
C ILE A 299 2.31 13.17 14.75
N LYS A 300 1.10 13.20 15.33
CA LYS A 300 0.28 12.02 15.59
C LYS A 300 -0.71 11.79 14.46
N TRP A 301 -0.76 10.56 13.98
CA TRP A 301 -1.56 10.17 12.82
C TRP A 301 -2.88 9.52 13.24
N ILE A 302 -3.96 9.99 12.63
CA ILE A 302 -5.33 9.50 12.82
C ILE A 302 -5.90 9.01 11.48
N ARG A 303 -7.09 8.39 11.52
CA ARG A 303 -7.68 7.75 10.34
C ARG A 303 -8.02 8.73 9.18
N GLN A 304 -8.12 10.02 9.46
CA GLN A 304 -8.42 11.09 8.49
C GLN A 304 -7.19 11.95 8.12
N GLY A 305 -5.98 11.57 8.55
CA GLY A 305 -4.77 12.39 8.38
C GLY A 305 -4.00 12.50 9.68
N HIS A 306 -3.70 13.71 10.14
CA HIS A 306 -2.99 13.96 11.40
C HIS A 306 -3.81 14.82 12.39
N GLU A 307 -3.42 14.88 13.66
CA GLU A 307 -4.21 15.55 14.71
C GLU A 307 -4.41 17.08 14.48
N GLU A 308 -3.38 17.83 14.06
CA GLU A 308 -3.52 19.27 13.71
C GLU A 308 -4.58 19.50 12.61
N PHE A 309 -4.75 18.53 11.70
CA PHE A 309 -5.76 18.58 10.63
C PHE A 309 -7.18 18.40 11.16
N CYS A 310 -7.37 17.56 12.18
CA CYS A 310 -8.67 17.36 12.80
C CYS A 310 -9.14 18.64 13.51
N GLU A 311 -8.23 19.37 14.16
CA GLU A 311 -8.53 20.64 14.84
C GLU A 311 -8.93 21.76 13.87
N LEU A 312 -8.30 21.84 12.70
CA LEU A 312 -8.69 22.76 11.62
C LEU A 312 -10.06 22.41 11.04
N SER A 313 -10.40 21.12 10.96
CA SER A 313 -11.69 20.64 10.45
C SER A 313 -12.85 20.80 11.43
N SER A 314 -12.59 20.83 12.74
CA SER A 314 -13.62 20.93 13.78
C SER A 314 -14.14 22.35 14.04
N ASN A 315 -13.50 23.38 13.47
CA ASN A 315 -13.87 24.77 13.67
C ASN A 315 -14.94 25.30 12.68
N PHE A 316 -15.55 24.45 11.86
CA PHE A 316 -16.54 24.89 10.86
C PHE A 316 -17.84 24.07 10.91
N THR A 317 -18.96 24.80 10.94
CA THR A 317 -20.32 24.28 11.11
C THR A 317 -20.72 23.28 10.02
N THR A 318 -21.56 22.33 10.41
CA THR A 318 -21.91 21.08 9.69
C THR A 318 -22.78 21.24 8.43
N ASP A 319 -23.02 22.45 7.93
CA ASP A 319 -24.19 22.67 7.06
C ASP A 319 -23.93 22.77 5.56
N GLU A 320 -22.69 22.71 5.05
CA GLU A 320 -22.46 22.84 3.60
C GLU A 320 -21.47 21.83 3.02
N VAL A 321 -21.88 20.55 2.99
CA VAL A 321 -21.38 19.57 2.02
C VAL A 321 -22.59 19.07 1.24
N SER A 322 -22.76 19.54 -0.01
CA SER A 322 -23.75 18.97 -0.91
C SER A 322 -23.39 17.52 -1.20
N THR A 323 -24.38 16.64 -1.08
CA THR A 323 -24.22 15.17 -1.08
C THR A 323 -24.65 14.54 -2.40
N ASP A 324 -24.64 15.29 -3.50
CA ASP A 324 -25.08 14.82 -4.81
C ASP A 324 -23.93 14.22 -5.63
N ASP A 325 -23.20 13.27 -5.05
CA ASP A 325 -22.34 12.35 -5.79
C ASP A 325 -23.07 10.99 -5.95
N PRO A 326 -23.57 10.66 -7.16
CA PRO A 326 -24.37 9.46 -7.38
C PRO A 326 -23.57 8.15 -7.19
N ASP A 327 -22.23 8.17 -7.14
CA ASP A 327 -21.39 6.98 -6.90
C ASP A 327 -21.14 6.70 -5.39
N LEU A 328 -21.67 7.56 -4.50
CA LEU A 328 -21.69 7.34 -3.04
C LEU A 328 -23.02 6.79 -2.51
N THR A 329 -23.95 6.44 -3.41
CA THR A 329 -25.27 5.92 -3.06
C THR A 329 -25.20 4.48 -2.53
N GLY A 330 -24.91 4.35 -1.25
CA GLY A 330 -24.98 3.07 -0.53
C GLY A 330 -24.46 3.07 0.89
N ARG A 331 -23.78 4.14 1.33
CA ARG A 331 -23.27 4.25 2.69
C ARG A 331 -24.20 5.12 3.53
N LYS A 332 -25.30 4.53 4.03
CA LYS A 332 -26.00 5.12 5.19
C LYS A 332 -24.97 5.31 6.30
N THR A 333 -24.69 6.55 6.64
CA THR A 333 -23.89 6.98 7.78
C THR A 333 -24.62 6.59 9.06
N ALA A 334 -24.48 5.34 9.46
CA ALA A 334 -24.75 4.96 10.83
C ALA A 334 -23.59 5.50 11.67
N THR A 335 -23.76 6.70 12.20
CA THR A 335 -22.97 7.26 13.30
C THR A 335 -23.09 6.29 14.49
N LYS A 336 -22.16 5.34 14.59
CA LYS A 336 -21.95 4.61 15.84
C LYS A 336 -21.06 5.47 16.73
N PRO A 337 -21.52 5.87 17.92
CA PRO A 337 -20.64 6.51 18.90
C PRO A 337 -19.65 5.45 19.38
N GLY A 338 -18.37 5.75 19.26
CA GLY A 338 -17.28 4.81 19.54
C GLY A 338 -16.23 4.85 18.45
N ALA A 339 -15.46 5.95 18.41
CA ALA A 339 -14.22 6.00 17.66
C ALA A 339 -13.33 4.83 18.14
N VAL A 340 -13.17 3.83 17.28
CA VAL A 340 -12.23 2.73 17.52
C VAL A 340 -10.84 3.35 17.49
N LYS A 341 -10.27 3.60 18.68
CA LYS A 341 -8.90 4.09 18.86
C LYS A 341 -7.95 3.24 18.01
N PHE A 342 -7.12 3.89 17.22
CA PHE A 342 -6.02 3.19 16.55
C PHE A 342 -5.13 2.61 17.64
N LYS A 343 -4.98 1.29 17.66
CA LYS A 343 -4.07 0.63 18.59
C LYS A 343 -2.68 0.91 18.04
N GLU A 344 -1.87 1.69 18.75
CA GLU A 344 -0.45 1.84 18.47
C GLU A 344 0.15 0.44 18.22
N PRO A 345 1.02 0.26 17.22
CA PRO A 345 1.70 -1.01 17.06
C PRO A 345 2.41 -1.36 18.38
N ALA A 346 2.16 -2.56 18.89
CA ALA A 346 2.62 -3.03 20.21
C ALA A 346 4.15 -3.14 20.37
N SER A 347 4.91 -2.60 19.42
CA SER A 347 6.37 -2.50 19.40
C SER A 347 6.73 -1.25 18.59
N PRO A 348 7.74 -0.47 19.03
CA PRO A 348 8.30 0.60 18.21
C PRO A 348 8.67 0.03 16.83
N PRO A 349 8.53 0.82 15.74
CA PRO A 349 9.07 0.41 14.45
C PRO A 349 10.55 0.04 14.63
N PRO A 350 11.06 -0.98 13.91
CA PRO A 350 12.47 -1.34 13.99
C PRO A 350 13.35 -0.12 13.69
N ASP A 351 14.58 -0.13 14.20
CA ASP A 351 15.58 0.90 13.87
C ASP A 351 15.69 1.01 12.34
N TYR A 352 15.08 2.07 11.81
CA TYR A 352 15.22 2.47 10.43
C TYR A 352 15.98 3.79 10.46
N GLU A 353 16.92 3.94 9.54
CA GLU A 353 17.75 5.14 9.48
C GLU A 353 17.02 6.21 8.66
N SER A 354 16.69 7.32 9.30
CA SER A 354 16.20 8.51 8.60
C SER A 354 17.36 9.43 8.22
N ILE A 355 17.28 9.99 7.02
CA ILE A 355 18.13 11.09 6.59
C ILE A 355 17.62 12.34 7.30
N ASP A 356 18.30 12.69 8.38
CA ASP A 356 18.07 13.92 9.14
C ASP A 356 19.04 15.04 8.73
N ASP A 357 20.12 14.69 8.03
CA ASP A 357 21.09 15.66 7.52
C ASP A 357 20.51 16.48 6.36
N PHE A 358 20.62 17.81 6.44
CA PHE A 358 19.98 18.73 5.52
C PHE A 358 20.60 18.67 4.12
N GLU A 359 21.93 18.62 4.05
CA GLU A 359 22.67 18.58 2.80
C GLU A 359 22.36 17.29 2.04
N THR A 360 22.44 16.15 2.74
CA THR A 360 22.10 14.85 2.20
C THR A 360 20.65 14.80 1.70
N ALA A 361 19.70 15.40 2.44
CA ALA A 361 18.30 15.45 2.02
C ALA A 361 18.14 16.25 0.72
N LEU A 362 18.79 17.42 0.60
CA LEU A 362 18.77 18.24 -0.60
C LEU A 362 19.42 17.55 -1.80
N GLU A 363 20.58 16.93 -1.60
CA GLU A 363 21.29 16.17 -2.62
C GLU A 363 20.43 15.04 -3.18
N VAL A 364 19.84 14.24 -2.29
CA VAL A 364 18.98 13.12 -2.69
C VAL A 364 17.77 13.59 -3.50
N LEU A 365 17.15 14.71 -3.12
CA LEU A 365 16.01 15.26 -3.85
C LEU A 365 16.42 15.86 -5.19
N ALA A 366 17.51 16.63 -5.23
CA ALA A 366 17.98 17.30 -6.44
C ALA A 366 18.51 16.30 -7.50
N ASP A 367 19.22 15.28 -7.05
CA ASP A 367 19.81 14.23 -7.90
C ASP A 367 18.84 13.09 -8.21
N ALA A 368 17.56 13.20 -7.83
CA ALA A 368 16.55 12.20 -8.16
C ALA A 368 16.43 12.00 -9.68
N SER A 369 16.30 10.74 -10.10
CA SER A 369 16.01 10.38 -11.50
C SER A 369 14.53 10.47 -11.83
N LEU A 370 13.65 10.16 -10.87
CA LEU A 370 12.20 10.13 -11.02
C LEU A 370 11.54 10.45 -9.69
N VAL A 371 10.47 11.24 -9.72
CA VAL A 371 9.63 11.53 -8.55
C VAL A 371 8.28 10.83 -8.70
N VAL A 372 7.85 10.07 -7.70
CA VAL A 372 6.58 9.34 -7.71
C VAL A 372 5.73 9.66 -6.49
N GLY A 373 4.41 9.57 -6.65
CA GLY A 373 3.46 9.68 -5.54
C GLY A 373 2.18 8.93 -5.82
N LEU A 374 1.98 7.78 -5.18
CA LEU A 374 0.79 6.97 -5.39
C LEU A 374 -0.22 7.22 -4.26
N HIS A 375 -1.38 7.78 -4.61
CA HIS A 375 -2.36 8.25 -3.62
C HIS A 375 -1.77 9.28 -2.64
N SER A 376 -0.87 10.11 -3.17
CA SER A 376 -0.14 11.17 -2.47
C SER A 376 -0.99 12.42 -2.20
N ASP A 377 -2.30 12.30 -2.19
CA ASP A 377 -3.30 13.25 -1.69
C ASP A 377 -2.82 14.71 -1.56
N GLN A 378 -2.43 15.15 -0.35
CA GLN A 378 -2.02 16.54 -0.07
C GLN A 378 -0.71 16.96 -0.76
N ALA A 379 0.19 16.03 -1.05
CA ALA A 379 1.46 16.28 -1.72
C ALA A 379 1.38 16.20 -3.25
N THR A 380 0.27 15.71 -3.82
CA THR A 380 0.14 15.41 -5.25
C THR A 380 0.52 16.58 -6.16
N GLU A 381 -0.05 17.76 -5.91
CA GLU A 381 0.27 18.95 -6.68
C GLU A 381 1.74 19.34 -6.51
N ARG A 382 2.25 19.28 -5.28
CA ARG A 382 3.61 19.68 -4.95
C ARG A 382 4.66 18.78 -5.61
N ILE A 383 4.35 17.49 -5.78
CA ILE A 383 5.18 16.56 -6.56
C ILE A 383 5.29 17.02 -8.01
N VAL A 384 4.17 17.40 -8.62
CA VAL A 384 4.14 17.91 -10.01
C VAL A 384 4.94 19.20 -10.11
N ASP A 385 4.71 20.17 -9.21
CA ASP A 385 5.40 21.45 -9.21
C ASP A 385 6.92 21.31 -9.03
N PHE A 386 7.33 20.49 -8.06
CA PHE A 386 8.73 20.18 -7.81
C PHE A 386 9.40 19.54 -9.03
N ALA A 387 8.78 18.49 -9.59
CA ALA A 387 9.37 17.77 -10.71
C ALA A 387 9.50 18.65 -11.95
N LEU A 388 8.50 19.48 -12.25
CA LEU A 388 8.58 20.46 -13.34
C LEU A 388 9.67 21.51 -13.08
N ALA A 389 9.76 22.03 -11.86
CA ALA A 389 10.76 23.03 -11.49
C ALA A 389 12.19 22.45 -11.54
N ALA A 390 12.38 21.20 -11.14
CA ALA A 390 13.65 20.49 -11.15
C ALA A 390 14.01 19.87 -12.53
N GLY A 391 13.12 19.97 -13.52
CA GLY A 391 13.31 19.36 -14.84
C GLY A 391 13.33 17.83 -14.81
N LYS A 392 12.66 17.21 -13.82
CA LYS A 392 12.63 15.76 -13.62
C LYS A 392 11.31 15.16 -14.11
N PRO A 393 11.33 13.92 -14.62
CA PRO A 393 10.10 13.18 -14.88
C PRO A 393 9.37 12.87 -13.57
N PHE A 394 8.06 12.67 -13.66
CA PHE A 394 7.25 12.27 -12.51
C PHE A 394 6.09 11.35 -12.90
N ALA A 395 5.57 10.64 -11.90
CA ALA A 395 4.29 9.95 -12.00
C ALA A 395 3.51 9.99 -10.67
N VAL A 396 2.30 10.51 -10.72
CA VAL A 396 1.40 10.58 -9.56
C VAL A 396 0.07 9.91 -9.83
N VAL A 397 -0.56 9.38 -8.78
CA VAL A 397 -1.95 8.91 -8.81
C VAL A 397 -2.76 9.75 -7.82
N PRO A 398 -3.42 10.81 -8.29
CA PRO A 398 -4.29 11.63 -7.45
C PRO A 398 -5.48 10.79 -6.97
N CYS A 399 -5.94 10.99 -5.72
CA CYS A 399 -7.17 10.37 -5.23
C CYS A 399 -8.17 11.30 -4.54
N CYS A 400 -7.70 12.34 -3.84
CA CYS A 400 -8.57 13.35 -3.23
C CYS A 400 -8.21 14.77 -3.69
N VAL A 401 -9.22 15.63 -3.84
CA VAL A 401 -9.08 17.02 -4.34
C VAL A 401 -8.63 17.99 -3.25
N TYR A 402 -9.04 17.77 -1.99
CA TYR A 402 -8.77 18.67 -0.86
C TYR A 402 -9.12 20.14 -1.13
N GLN A 403 -10.28 20.42 -1.75
CA GLN A 403 -10.72 21.79 -2.08
C GLN A 403 -10.61 22.76 -0.88
N LYS A 404 -10.97 22.32 0.33
CA LYS A 404 -10.89 23.15 1.55
C LYS A 404 -9.45 23.52 1.95
N CYS A 405 -8.47 22.69 1.60
CA CYS A 405 -7.05 22.95 1.89
C CYS A 405 -6.37 23.73 0.77
N PHE A 406 -6.96 23.72 -0.43
CA PHE A 406 -6.43 24.37 -1.61
C PHE A 406 -7.53 25.18 -2.32
N PRO A 407 -8.13 26.18 -1.62
CA PRO A 407 -9.26 26.94 -2.15
C PRO A 407 -8.88 27.82 -3.34
N ASP A 408 -7.59 28.10 -3.52
CA ASP A 408 -7.07 28.97 -4.58
C ASP A 408 -6.83 28.23 -5.90
N ARG A 409 -6.99 26.89 -5.94
CA ARG A 409 -6.83 26.12 -7.17
C ARG A 409 -7.89 26.50 -8.20
N LYS A 410 -7.43 26.98 -9.34
CA LYS A 410 -8.27 27.38 -10.47
C LYS A 410 -7.83 26.71 -11.75
N LEU A 411 -8.81 26.23 -12.51
CA LEU A 411 -8.64 25.79 -13.89
C LEU A 411 -8.23 26.97 -14.80
N PRO A 412 -7.71 26.71 -16.01
CA PRO A 412 -7.33 27.77 -16.95
C PRO A 412 -8.47 28.73 -17.34
N ASP A 413 -9.72 28.29 -17.22
CA ASP A 413 -10.92 29.10 -17.46
C ASP A 413 -11.35 29.93 -16.23
N GLY A 414 -10.61 29.83 -15.11
CA GLY A 414 -10.87 30.54 -13.86
C GLY A 414 -11.80 29.81 -12.89
N GLN A 415 -12.36 28.65 -13.26
CA GLN A 415 -13.23 27.86 -12.38
C GLN A 415 -12.45 27.22 -11.23
N LEU A 416 -13.09 27.07 -10.07
CA LEU A 416 -12.49 26.40 -8.92
C LEU A 416 -12.37 24.89 -9.15
N VAL A 417 -11.30 24.29 -8.63
CA VAL A 417 -11.08 22.84 -8.71
C VAL A 417 -11.83 22.14 -7.59
N ASN A 418 -12.99 21.56 -7.91
CA ASN A 418 -13.89 20.95 -6.92
C ASN A 418 -14.06 19.44 -7.10
N THR A 419 -13.98 18.97 -8.35
CA THR A 419 -14.13 17.54 -8.67
C THR A 419 -12.78 16.86 -8.92
N TYR A 420 -12.80 15.53 -8.94
CA TYR A 420 -11.61 14.75 -9.28
C TYR A 420 -11.14 15.04 -10.71
N GLU A 421 -12.09 15.15 -11.63
CA GLU A 421 -11.88 15.43 -13.04
C GLU A 421 -11.29 16.84 -13.23
N ASP A 422 -11.76 17.82 -12.46
CA ASP A 422 -11.15 19.16 -12.42
C ASP A 422 -9.72 19.08 -11.93
N PHE A 423 -9.44 18.26 -10.90
CA PHE A 423 -8.09 18.15 -10.36
C PHE A 423 -7.13 17.51 -11.36
N ILE A 424 -7.55 16.47 -12.09
CA ILE A 424 -6.76 15.90 -13.17
C ILE A 424 -6.51 16.95 -14.27
N THR A 425 -7.54 17.68 -14.66
CA THR A 425 -7.44 18.74 -15.69
C THR A 425 -6.50 19.86 -15.26
N TYR A 426 -6.61 20.29 -14.00
CA TYR A 426 -5.74 21.27 -13.37
C TYR A 426 -4.27 20.83 -13.43
N LEU A 427 -3.96 19.61 -13.01
CA LEU A 427 -2.59 19.09 -13.04
C LEU A 427 -2.05 19.00 -14.48
N CYS A 428 -2.87 18.55 -15.44
CA CYS A 428 -2.48 18.49 -16.85
C CYS A 428 -2.27 19.87 -17.48
N SER A 429 -2.90 20.92 -16.94
CA SER A 429 -2.76 22.29 -17.44
C SER A 429 -1.41 22.93 -17.08
N LYS A 430 -0.69 22.38 -16.09
CA LYS A 430 0.60 22.92 -15.62
C LYS A 430 1.72 22.77 -16.66
N ASP A 431 1.69 21.75 -17.51
CA ASP A 431 2.65 21.57 -18.60
C ASP A 431 2.02 20.75 -19.76
N PRO A 432 2.11 21.21 -21.02
CA PRO A 432 1.49 20.54 -22.17
C PRO A 432 2.05 19.14 -22.49
N ARG A 433 3.19 18.76 -21.92
CA ARG A 433 3.81 17.44 -22.06
C ARG A 433 3.21 16.42 -21.10
N ILE A 434 2.49 16.85 -20.06
CA ILE A 434 1.84 15.95 -19.10
C ILE A 434 0.82 15.07 -19.83
N ARG A 435 0.76 13.81 -19.41
CA ARG A 435 -0.15 12.79 -19.96
C ARG A 435 -0.90 12.11 -18.81
N THR A 436 -2.01 11.49 -19.16
CA THR A 436 -2.82 10.69 -18.24
C THR A 436 -2.96 9.26 -18.71
N GLN A 437 -3.17 8.34 -17.76
CA GLN A 437 -3.40 6.94 -18.07
C GLN A 437 -4.22 6.24 -16.99
N ALA A 438 -5.27 5.55 -17.40
CA ALA A 438 -6.01 4.65 -16.50
C ALA A 438 -5.18 3.39 -16.18
N LEU A 439 -5.09 3.08 -14.90
CA LEU A 439 -4.39 1.94 -14.33
C LEU A 439 -5.36 0.79 -14.06
N GLY A 440 -4.84 -0.44 -14.08
CA GLY A 440 -5.63 -1.67 -14.07
C GLY A 440 -6.22 -2.11 -12.72
N PHE A 441 -6.58 -1.20 -11.81
CA PHE A 441 -7.09 -1.56 -10.48
C PHE A 441 -8.32 -0.72 -10.08
N ASP A 442 -9.01 -1.14 -9.02
CA ASP A 442 -10.24 -0.53 -8.52
C ASP A 442 -10.01 0.78 -7.73
N GLY A 443 -10.91 1.75 -7.88
CA GLY A 443 -10.86 3.04 -7.19
C GLY A 443 -10.25 4.14 -8.08
N ARG A 444 -9.66 5.17 -7.44
CA ARG A 444 -8.99 6.26 -8.17
C ARG A 444 -7.71 5.73 -8.82
N ASN A 445 -7.78 5.57 -10.13
CA ASN A 445 -6.80 4.82 -10.91
C ASN A 445 -6.22 5.58 -12.11
N THR A 446 -6.42 6.89 -12.20
CA THR A 446 -5.77 7.69 -13.23
C THR A 446 -4.39 8.13 -12.76
N ALA A 447 -3.35 7.68 -13.47
CA ALA A 447 -2.01 8.25 -13.35
C ALA A 447 -1.91 9.54 -14.14
N VAL A 448 -1.25 10.54 -13.57
CA VAL A 448 -0.81 11.79 -14.23
C VAL A 448 0.71 11.77 -14.22
N TYR A 449 1.34 11.93 -15.37
CA TYR A 449 2.79 11.73 -15.49
C TYR A 449 3.41 12.61 -16.57
N LEU A 450 4.69 12.92 -16.40
CA LEU A 450 5.54 13.49 -17.43
C LEU A 450 6.32 12.34 -18.10
N PRO A 451 6.19 12.12 -19.41
CA PRO A 451 6.97 11.11 -20.12
C PRO A 451 8.48 11.33 -19.96
N LEU A 452 9.27 10.24 -20.04
CA LEU A 452 10.72 10.39 -20.13
C LEU A 452 11.13 11.10 -21.44
N PRO A 453 12.29 11.77 -21.43
CA PRO A 453 12.93 12.26 -22.65
C PRO A 453 13.10 11.17 -23.71
N ASP A 454 12.94 11.54 -24.98
CA ASP A 454 13.02 10.63 -26.15
C ASP A 454 14.44 10.14 -26.47
N ASP A 455 15.47 10.74 -25.85
CA ASP A 455 16.90 10.52 -26.07
C ASP A 455 17.55 9.49 -25.13
N LEU A 456 16.77 8.80 -24.30
CA LEU A 456 17.20 7.75 -23.36
C LEU A 456 17.24 6.32 -23.93
#